data_AF-A0A522CRZ3-F1
#
_entry.id   AF-A0A522CRZ3-F1
#
_cell.length_a   1.000
_cell.length_b   1.000
_cell.length_c   1.000
_cell.angle_alpha   90.00
_cell.angle_beta   90.00
_cell.angle_gamma   90.00
#
_symmetry.space_group_name_H-M   'P 1'
#
loop_
_entity.id
_entity.type
_entity.pdbx_description
1 polymer ?
#
loop_
_entity_poly.entity_id
_entity_poly.type
_entity_poly.pdbx_seq_one_letter_code
_entity_poly.pdbx_strand_id
1 'polypeptide(L)'
;MTEAAAPPAAPRIVTAPVLDKVRALAAQVGGLKALAHEAQVREALTRTELTLALHESLAARAALQASLRDQALAAYRARRPSTNRRSGRPAQMLDRLLLRLGSLGQACVIARSGVWRGTGRPLHDFRHMAAYARRGANPAVAPLAPFDQAWYLAAYPDVAARGTAPLVHYLVSGGREGRAPSALFEPAWYAREHAVALAATSVTPLEHYVRTGAGGQGAPHPLFDVGHYLAQSAPLAAGDDALSHYLREGWALGLSPHPLFDPAWYRRQVQTTEPPLSHYLTTGWREGLSPHPLFDGRWYLEQNPEVAASGVEPLTHFLAEGGRLGRSPSPWFDAAHYIEARGDGLAPGVNPLVDYLQGGAWAIAEARPGFPTAAYLAKQPGLARDGVTPLEYWARQGAP
;
A
#
# COMPACT_ATOMS: atom_id res chain seq x y z
N MET A 1 -92.34 -30.39 14.90
CA MET A 1 -92.06 -31.59 14.09
C MET A 1 -91.88 -31.15 12.65
N THR A 2 -90.76 -31.25 11.96
CA THR A 2 -89.40 -31.67 12.26
C THR A 2 -88.56 -31.07 11.12
N GLU A 3 -87.47 -30.41 11.47
CA GLU A 3 -86.48 -29.83 10.56
C GLU A 3 -85.76 -30.97 9.82
N ALA A 4 -85.87 -31.04 8.48
CA ALA A 4 -85.18 -32.04 7.67
C ALA A 4 -83.97 -31.38 7.00
N ALA A 5 -82.84 -31.50 7.68
CA ALA A 5 -81.53 -31.05 7.25
C ALA A 5 -81.10 -31.64 5.90
N ALA A 6 -80.39 -30.82 5.13
CA ALA A 6 -79.75 -31.18 3.87
C ALA A 6 -78.85 -32.43 4.02
N PRO A 7 -78.81 -33.32 3.01
CA PRO A 7 -77.99 -34.52 3.07
C PRO A 7 -76.49 -34.13 3.09
N PRO A 8 -75.67 -34.79 3.92
CA PRO A 8 -74.24 -34.54 3.97
C PRO A 8 -73.60 -34.95 2.63
N ALA A 9 -72.74 -34.07 2.10
CA ALA A 9 -71.93 -34.37 0.93
C ALA A 9 -71.13 -35.66 1.17
N ALA A 10 -71.33 -36.66 0.31
CA ALA A 10 -70.66 -37.95 0.39
C ALA A 10 -69.13 -37.76 0.41
N PRO A 11 -68.38 -38.44 1.29
CA PRO A 11 -66.93 -38.37 1.28
C PRO A 11 -66.44 -38.88 -0.08
N ARG A 12 -65.69 -38.05 -0.81
CA ARG A 12 -64.99 -38.48 -2.03
C ARG A 12 -64.10 -39.67 -1.65
N ILE A 13 -64.54 -40.88 -1.98
CA ILE A 13 -63.77 -42.11 -1.79
C ILE A 13 -62.53 -41.98 -2.68
N VAL A 14 -61.41 -41.57 -2.10
CA VAL A 14 -60.12 -41.66 -2.76
C VAL A 14 -59.87 -43.16 -2.93
N THR A 15 -59.98 -43.64 -4.17
CA THR A 15 -59.80 -45.05 -4.47
C THR A 15 -58.40 -45.48 -4.03
N ALA A 16 -58.27 -46.65 -3.39
CA ALA A 16 -56.98 -47.23 -2.98
C ALA A 16 -55.83 -47.03 -4.01
N PRO A 17 -56.04 -47.23 -5.34
CA PRO A 17 -55.01 -46.97 -6.34
C PRO A 17 -54.50 -45.51 -6.44
N VAL A 18 -55.31 -44.51 -6.08
CA VAL A 18 -54.88 -43.10 -6.04
C VAL A 18 -54.02 -42.83 -4.81
N LEU A 19 -54.40 -43.38 -3.64
CA LEU A 19 -53.58 -43.30 -2.43
C LEU A 19 -52.23 -43.99 -2.61
N ASP A 20 -52.20 -45.14 -3.29
CA ASP A 20 -50.97 -45.86 -3.60
C ASP A 20 -50.07 -45.07 -4.56
N LYS A 21 -50.66 -44.42 -5.59
CA LYS A 21 -49.92 -43.52 -6.47
C LYS A 21 -49.36 -42.30 -5.73
N VAL A 22 -50.12 -41.70 -4.83
CA VAL A 22 -49.65 -40.56 -4.01
C VAL A 22 -48.51 -40.98 -3.10
N ARG A 23 -48.59 -42.16 -2.46
CA ARG A 23 -47.50 -42.72 -1.65
C ARG A 23 -46.26 -43.03 -2.49
N ALA A 24 -46.43 -43.62 -3.66
CA ALA A 24 -45.33 -43.88 -4.59
C ALA A 24 -44.65 -42.59 -5.06
N LEU A 25 -45.43 -41.55 -5.39
CA LEU A 25 -44.91 -40.25 -5.79
C LEU A 25 -44.20 -39.55 -4.62
N ALA A 26 -44.74 -39.61 -3.40
CA ALA A 26 -44.10 -39.07 -2.21
C ALA A 26 -42.76 -39.76 -1.91
N ALA A 27 -42.69 -41.09 -2.08
CA ALA A 27 -41.44 -41.84 -1.96
C ALA A 27 -40.42 -41.45 -3.04
N GLN A 28 -40.85 -41.27 -4.29
CA GLN A 28 -39.99 -40.78 -5.38
C GLN A 28 -39.47 -39.36 -5.11
N VAL A 29 -40.33 -38.44 -4.66
CA VAL A 29 -39.92 -37.07 -4.29
C VAL A 29 -38.96 -37.09 -3.10
N GLY A 30 -39.17 -37.97 -2.11
CA GLY A 30 -38.24 -38.18 -1.00
C GLY A 30 -36.87 -38.66 -1.48
N GLY A 31 -36.83 -39.63 -2.39
CA GLY A 31 -35.59 -40.11 -3.01
C GLY A 31 -34.86 -39.04 -3.82
N LEU A 32 -35.59 -38.24 -4.60
CA LEU A 32 -35.01 -37.11 -5.35
C LEU A 32 -34.43 -36.03 -4.43
N LYS A 33 -35.10 -35.72 -3.31
CA LYS A 33 -34.57 -34.78 -2.29
C LYS A 33 -33.30 -35.30 -1.64
N ALA A 34 -33.23 -36.60 -1.32
CA ALA A 34 -32.03 -37.22 -0.76
C ALA A 34 -30.85 -37.16 -1.73
N LEU A 35 -31.07 -37.48 -3.01
CA LEU A 35 -30.05 -37.39 -4.06
C LEU A 35 -29.59 -35.94 -4.29
N ALA A 36 -30.50 -34.97 -4.30
CA ALA A 36 -30.16 -33.55 -4.41
C ALA A 36 -29.33 -33.06 -3.22
N HIS A 37 -29.69 -33.47 -2.00
CA HIS A 37 -28.91 -33.16 -0.80
C HIS A 37 -27.52 -33.79 -0.84
N GLU A 38 -27.41 -35.06 -1.25
CA GLU A 38 -26.12 -35.74 -1.39
C GLU A 38 -25.24 -35.06 -2.47
N ALA A 39 -25.83 -34.65 -3.59
CA ALA A 39 -25.13 -33.89 -4.63
C ALA A 39 -24.62 -32.53 -4.10
N GLN A 40 -25.44 -31.80 -3.33
CA GLN A 40 -25.04 -30.54 -2.69
C GLN A 40 -23.91 -30.72 -1.68
N VAL A 41 -23.98 -31.77 -0.84
CA VAL A 41 -22.90 -32.08 0.12
C VAL A 41 -21.61 -32.43 -0.62
N ARG A 42 -21.70 -33.23 -1.68
CA ARG A 42 -20.53 -33.59 -2.51
C ARG A 42 -19.94 -32.36 -3.20
N GLU A 43 -20.77 -31.49 -3.76
CA GLU A 43 -20.33 -30.23 -4.35
C GLU A 43 -19.63 -29.34 -3.30
N ALA A 44 -20.23 -29.17 -2.11
CA ALA A 44 -19.64 -28.39 -1.02
C ALA A 44 -18.29 -28.95 -0.55
N LEU A 45 -18.16 -30.28 -0.43
CA LEU A 45 -16.91 -30.94 -0.11
C LEU A 45 -15.86 -30.71 -1.19
N THR A 46 -16.20 -30.94 -2.47
CA THR A 46 -15.25 -30.71 -3.59
C THR A 46 -14.82 -29.25 -3.70
N ARG A 47 -15.72 -28.29 -3.44
CA ARG A 47 -15.37 -26.86 -3.38
C ARG A 47 -14.38 -26.60 -2.24
N THR A 48 -14.64 -27.15 -1.06
CA THR A 48 -13.77 -26.98 0.12
C THR A 48 -12.38 -27.56 -0.14
N GLU A 49 -12.30 -28.76 -0.72
CA GLU A 49 -11.05 -29.41 -1.11
C GLU A 49 -10.28 -28.59 -2.16
N LEU A 50 -10.98 -28.07 -3.17
CA LEU A 50 -10.36 -27.21 -4.19
C LEU A 50 -9.84 -25.90 -3.58
N THR A 51 -10.60 -25.27 -2.68
CA THR A 51 -10.19 -24.04 -1.99
C THR A 51 -8.95 -24.29 -1.13
N LEU A 52 -8.90 -25.40 -0.40
CA LEU A 52 -7.73 -25.80 0.39
C LEU A 52 -6.51 -26.04 -0.51
N ALA A 53 -6.66 -26.82 -1.58
CA ALA A 53 -5.58 -27.09 -2.53
C ALA A 53 -5.06 -25.82 -3.22
N LEU A 54 -5.97 -24.89 -3.57
CA LEU A 54 -5.60 -23.58 -4.11
C LEU A 54 -4.83 -22.76 -3.07
N HIS A 55 -5.30 -22.73 -1.82
CA HIS A 55 -4.63 -22.02 -0.74
C HIS A 55 -3.22 -22.55 -0.49
N GLU A 56 -3.05 -23.88 -0.43
CA GLU A 56 -1.74 -24.54 -0.28
C GLU A 56 -0.81 -24.22 -1.45
N SER A 57 -1.32 -24.27 -2.68
CA SER A 57 -0.54 -23.93 -3.88
C SER A 57 -0.10 -22.45 -3.89
N LEU A 58 -0.99 -21.53 -3.51
CA LEU A 58 -0.68 -20.12 -3.37
C LEU A 58 0.36 -19.87 -2.26
N ALA A 59 0.21 -20.53 -1.12
CA ALA A 59 1.15 -20.44 0.00
C ALA A 59 2.54 -20.98 -0.39
N ALA A 60 2.61 -22.14 -1.04
CA ALA A 60 3.85 -22.73 -1.53
C ALA A 60 4.54 -21.82 -2.57
N ARG A 61 3.76 -21.24 -3.49
CA ARG A 61 4.26 -20.26 -4.46
C ARG A 61 4.81 -19.01 -3.78
N ALA A 62 4.11 -18.48 -2.77
CA ALA A 62 4.57 -17.33 -2.01
C ALA A 62 5.88 -17.62 -1.25
N ALA A 63 5.99 -18.80 -0.63
CA ALA A 63 7.21 -19.23 0.06
C ALA A 63 8.40 -19.39 -0.91
N LEU A 64 8.19 -19.97 -2.09
CA LEU A 64 9.23 -20.06 -3.13
C LEU A 64 9.67 -18.67 -3.60
N GLN A 65 8.73 -17.76 -3.84
CA GLN A 65 9.04 -16.38 -4.23
C GLN A 65 9.85 -15.64 -3.15
N ALA A 66 9.50 -15.82 -1.87
CA ALA A 66 10.26 -15.26 -0.75
C ALA A 66 11.70 -15.79 -0.71
N SER A 67 11.88 -17.11 -0.84
CA SER A 67 13.21 -17.74 -0.89
C SER A 67 14.06 -17.24 -2.06
N LEU A 68 13.47 -17.12 -3.26
CA LEU A 68 14.17 -16.56 -4.43
C LEU A 68 14.57 -15.10 -4.22
N ARG A 69 13.72 -14.28 -3.56
CA ARG A 69 14.05 -12.90 -3.20
C ARG A 69 15.22 -12.84 -2.21
N ASP A 70 15.22 -13.69 -1.19
CA ASP A 70 16.30 -13.71 -0.20
C ASP A 70 17.63 -14.13 -0.83
N GLN A 71 17.63 -15.13 -1.70
CA GLN A 71 18.81 -15.54 -2.47
C GLN A 71 19.29 -14.41 -3.40
N ALA A 72 18.37 -13.74 -4.10
CA ALA A 72 18.71 -12.60 -4.96
C ALA A 72 19.26 -11.41 -4.17
N LEU A 73 18.71 -11.13 -2.98
CA LEU A 73 19.18 -10.07 -2.10
C LEU A 73 20.56 -10.39 -1.55
N ALA A 74 20.78 -11.65 -1.14
CA ALA A 74 22.10 -12.13 -0.73
C ALA A 74 23.11 -11.99 -1.87
N ALA A 75 22.74 -12.37 -3.10
CA ALA A 75 23.58 -12.20 -4.28
C ALA A 75 23.85 -10.71 -4.59
N TYR A 76 22.86 -9.83 -4.45
CA TYR A 76 23.00 -8.39 -4.62
C TYR A 76 23.94 -7.78 -3.57
N ARG A 77 23.81 -8.16 -2.29
CA ARG A 77 24.68 -7.72 -1.19
C ARG A 77 26.10 -8.29 -1.31
N ALA A 78 26.22 -9.56 -1.71
CA ALA A 78 27.50 -10.26 -1.88
C ALA A 78 28.24 -9.81 -3.14
N ARG A 79 27.54 -9.30 -4.16
CA ARG A 79 28.15 -8.56 -5.28
C ARG A 79 28.79 -7.29 -4.74
N ARG A 80 30.03 -7.45 -4.26
CA ARG A 80 31.02 -6.37 -4.25
C ARG A 80 31.04 -5.76 -5.66
N PRO A 81 31.23 -4.43 -5.75
CA PRO A 81 30.83 -3.58 -6.87
C PRO A 81 31.69 -3.72 -8.14
N SER A 82 32.17 -4.92 -8.46
CA SER A 82 33.22 -5.14 -9.46
C SER A 82 32.71 -5.37 -10.88
N THR A 83 31.40 -5.47 -11.13
CA THR A 83 30.88 -5.75 -12.48
C THR A 83 29.94 -4.70 -13.05
N ASN A 84 29.69 -3.59 -12.35
CA ASN A 84 28.88 -2.50 -12.90
C ASN A 84 29.75 -1.49 -13.66
N ARG A 85 29.31 -1.03 -14.84
CA ARG A 85 29.96 0.04 -15.63
C ARG A 85 30.16 1.35 -14.82
N ARG A 86 29.45 1.53 -13.69
CA ARG A 86 29.56 2.70 -12.81
C ARG A 86 29.92 2.44 -11.35
N SER A 87 30.00 1.19 -10.89
CA SER A 87 30.36 0.90 -9.51
C SER A 87 31.80 0.41 -9.35
N GLY A 88 32.46 0.07 -10.46
CA GLY A 88 33.86 -0.38 -10.47
C GLY A 88 34.84 0.71 -10.06
N ARG A 89 36.06 0.29 -9.71
CA ARG A 89 37.20 1.19 -9.42
C ARG A 89 37.37 2.35 -10.42
N PRO A 90 37.31 2.14 -11.76
CA PRO A 90 37.49 3.24 -12.71
C PRO A 90 36.39 4.30 -12.62
N ALA A 91 35.14 3.90 -12.38
CA ALA A 91 34.03 4.84 -12.26
C ALA A 91 34.15 5.69 -10.99
N GLN A 92 34.62 5.11 -9.88
CA GLN A 92 34.88 5.83 -8.63
C GLN A 92 36.08 6.78 -8.75
N MET A 93 37.11 6.38 -9.51
CA MET A 93 38.22 7.29 -9.82
C MET A 93 37.72 8.48 -10.63
N LEU A 94 36.85 8.24 -11.62
CA LEU A 94 36.24 9.31 -12.38
C LEU A 94 35.37 10.22 -11.51
N ASP A 95 34.54 9.69 -10.62
CA ASP A 95 33.76 10.53 -9.69
C ASP A 95 34.67 11.39 -8.80
N ARG A 96 35.74 10.81 -8.24
CA ARG A 96 36.72 11.58 -7.45
C ARG A 96 37.41 12.67 -8.26
N LEU A 97 37.72 12.41 -9.53
CA LEU A 97 38.29 13.41 -10.43
C LEU A 97 37.28 14.52 -10.73
N LEU A 98 36.02 14.16 -11.00
CA LEU A 98 34.95 15.12 -11.25
C LEU A 98 34.68 16.00 -10.02
N LEU A 99 34.69 15.44 -8.81
CA LEU A 99 34.52 16.23 -7.59
C LEU A 99 35.58 17.33 -7.42
N ARG A 100 36.80 17.14 -7.96
CA ARG A 100 37.86 18.15 -7.95
C ARG A 100 37.60 19.34 -8.89
N LEU A 101 36.71 19.18 -9.87
CA LEU A 101 36.31 20.23 -10.83
C LEU A 101 35.19 21.14 -10.28
N GLY A 102 34.95 21.11 -8.96
CA GLY A 102 33.94 21.95 -8.31
C GLY A 102 32.52 21.65 -8.79
N SER A 103 31.69 22.69 -8.93
CA SER A 103 30.27 22.55 -9.22
C SER A 103 29.95 21.96 -10.60
N LEU A 104 30.80 22.20 -11.60
CA LEU A 104 30.62 21.63 -12.95
C LEU A 104 30.88 20.13 -12.95
N GLY A 105 31.92 19.67 -12.25
CA GLY A 105 32.18 18.25 -12.12
C GLY A 105 31.13 17.54 -11.27
N GLN A 106 30.64 18.16 -10.21
CA GLN A 106 29.49 17.67 -9.45
C GLN A 106 28.22 17.57 -10.33
N ALA A 107 27.97 18.54 -11.21
CA ALA A 107 26.89 18.46 -12.18
C ALA A 107 27.06 17.28 -13.14
N CYS A 108 28.28 16.99 -13.59
CA CYS A 108 28.57 15.79 -14.39
C CYS A 108 28.24 14.50 -13.62
N VAL A 109 28.53 14.41 -12.32
CA VAL A 109 28.14 13.25 -11.49
C VAL A 109 26.63 13.06 -11.49
N ILE A 110 25.87 14.14 -11.25
CA ILE A 110 24.41 14.13 -11.26
C ILE A 110 23.87 13.74 -12.64
N ALA A 111 24.30 14.43 -13.70
CA ALA A 111 23.89 14.16 -15.08
C ALA A 111 24.15 12.71 -15.47
N ARG A 112 25.33 12.19 -15.08
CA ARG A 112 25.71 10.82 -15.34
C ARG A 112 24.72 9.88 -14.65
N SER A 113 24.46 10.03 -13.35
CA SER A 113 23.57 9.11 -12.59
C SER A 113 22.20 8.88 -13.25
N GLY A 114 21.66 9.91 -13.91
CA GLY A 114 20.34 9.89 -14.56
C GLY A 114 19.17 10.11 -13.59
N VAL A 115 19.44 10.46 -12.33
CA VAL A 115 18.40 10.67 -11.30
C VAL A 115 17.68 12.02 -11.42
N TRP A 116 18.22 12.94 -12.21
CA TRP A 116 17.69 14.29 -12.34
C TRP A 116 16.47 14.33 -13.27
N ARG A 117 15.34 14.85 -12.77
CA ARG A 117 14.05 15.00 -13.45
C ARG A 117 13.87 16.42 -13.94
N GLY A 118 14.73 16.80 -14.89
CA GLY A 118 14.70 18.11 -15.50
C GLY A 118 13.64 18.24 -16.59
N THR A 119 13.77 19.31 -17.37
CA THR A 119 12.89 19.67 -18.49
C THR A 119 13.06 18.80 -19.74
N GLY A 120 14.00 17.83 -19.72
CA GLY A 120 14.38 17.02 -20.87
C GLY A 120 15.31 17.75 -21.85
N ARG A 121 15.77 18.96 -21.52
CA ARG A 121 16.70 19.77 -22.32
C ARG A 121 18.11 19.66 -21.71
N PRO A 122 19.05 18.89 -22.30
CA PRO A 122 20.29 18.50 -21.63
C PRO A 122 21.13 19.67 -21.11
N LEU A 123 21.33 20.73 -21.91
CA LEU A 123 22.13 21.88 -21.51
C LEU A 123 21.46 22.75 -20.43
N HIS A 124 20.12 22.86 -20.50
CA HIS A 124 19.35 23.58 -19.50
C HIS A 124 19.38 22.84 -18.17
N ASP A 125 19.12 21.53 -18.20
CA ASP A 125 19.13 20.69 -17.01
C ASP A 125 20.52 20.62 -16.38
N PHE A 126 21.58 20.55 -17.20
CA PHE A 126 22.96 20.61 -16.71
C PHE A 126 23.28 21.91 -15.97
N ARG A 127 22.79 23.06 -16.47
CA ARG A 127 22.94 24.35 -15.77
C ARG A 127 22.24 24.35 -14.42
N HIS A 128 21.06 23.72 -14.32
CA HIS A 128 20.35 23.54 -13.04
C HIS A 128 21.09 22.62 -12.09
N MET A 129 21.66 21.51 -12.56
CA MET A 129 22.50 20.62 -11.75
C MET A 129 23.74 21.35 -11.20
N ALA A 130 24.39 22.17 -12.03
CA ALA A 130 25.54 22.98 -11.61
C ALA A 130 25.14 24.10 -10.64
N ALA A 131 23.97 24.72 -10.82
CA ALA A 131 23.43 25.68 -9.88
C ALA A 131 23.13 25.02 -8.52
N TYR A 132 22.51 23.84 -8.53
CA TYR A 132 22.28 23.04 -7.34
C TYR A 132 23.59 22.69 -6.63
N ALA A 133 24.58 22.17 -7.36
CA ALA A 133 25.90 21.82 -6.82
C ALA A 133 26.61 23.02 -6.15
N ARG A 134 26.47 24.22 -6.72
CA ARG A 134 27.02 25.47 -6.13
C ARG A 134 26.34 25.85 -4.82
N ARG A 135 25.06 25.56 -4.65
CA ARG A 135 24.31 25.87 -3.42
C ARG A 135 24.67 24.95 -2.25
N GLY A 136 25.27 23.79 -2.52
CA GLY A 136 25.82 22.90 -1.50
C GLY A 136 24.77 22.36 -0.53
N ALA A 137 25.16 22.24 0.74
CA ALA A 137 24.33 21.74 1.85
C ALA A 137 23.32 22.77 2.38
N ASN A 138 22.52 23.39 1.50
CA ASN A 138 21.46 24.32 1.91
C ASN A 138 20.10 23.61 2.02
N PRO A 139 19.48 23.48 3.21
CA PRO A 139 18.23 22.76 3.39
C PRO A 139 17.04 23.36 2.61
N ALA A 140 17.08 24.66 2.27
CA ALA A 140 16.01 25.32 1.52
C ALA A 140 15.99 24.96 0.02
N VAL A 141 16.93 24.15 -0.46
CA VAL A 141 17.07 23.79 -1.88
C VAL A 141 16.59 22.36 -2.10
N ALA A 142 15.46 22.21 -2.80
CA ALA A 142 14.97 20.92 -3.27
C ALA A 142 15.56 20.60 -4.66
N PRO A 143 16.31 19.48 -4.84
CA PRO A 143 16.72 19.03 -6.17
C PRO A 143 15.54 18.51 -6.97
N LEU A 144 15.64 18.54 -8.31
CA LEU A 144 14.70 17.87 -9.19
C LEU A 144 15.04 16.37 -9.25
N ALA A 145 14.87 15.66 -8.15
CA ALA A 145 15.16 14.24 -8.00
C ALA A 145 14.32 13.67 -6.84
N PRO A 146 14.14 12.33 -6.75
CA PRO A 146 13.50 11.68 -5.61
C PRO A 146 14.43 11.68 -4.38
N PHE A 147 14.77 12.88 -3.90
CA PHE A 147 15.75 13.13 -2.86
C PHE A 147 15.32 14.33 -2.03
N ASP A 148 15.22 14.14 -0.72
CA ASP A 148 14.85 15.20 0.22
C ASP A 148 16.11 15.74 0.90
N GLN A 149 16.57 16.90 0.44
CA GLN A 149 17.80 17.50 0.95
C GLN A 149 17.69 18.00 2.39
N ALA A 150 16.55 18.60 2.76
CA ALA A 150 16.36 19.12 4.12
C ALA A 150 16.39 17.96 5.11
N TRP A 151 15.63 16.90 4.82
CA TRP A 151 15.60 15.68 5.61
C TRP A 151 16.97 14.99 5.66
N TYR A 152 17.65 14.85 4.51
CA TYR A 152 18.93 14.14 4.44
C TYR A 152 20.01 14.82 5.29
N LEU A 153 20.04 16.16 5.31
CA LEU A 153 20.97 16.92 6.14
C LEU A 153 20.67 16.77 7.64
N ALA A 154 19.39 16.71 8.02
CA ALA A 154 18.97 16.47 9.39
C ALA A 154 19.29 15.04 9.86
N ALA A 155 19.05 14.04 9.00
CA ALA A 155 19.31 12.63 9.28
C ALA A 155 20.81 12.30 9.32
N TYR A 156 21.63 13.04 8.56
CA TYR A 156 23.06 12.78 8.41
C TYR A 156 23.93 14.03 8.68
N PRO A 157 24.15 14.38 9.97
CA PRO A 157 24.93 15.56 10.35
C PRO A 157 26.38 15.56 9.84
N ASP A 158 26.96 14.37 9.60
CA ASP A 158 28.30 14.22 9.02
C ASP A 158 28.39 14.75 7.58
N VAL A 159 27.29 14.72 6.83
CA VAL A 159 27.20 15.29 5.48
C VAL A 159 26.97 16.79 5.55
N ALA A 160 26.15 17.26 6.50
CA ALA A 160 25.92 18.68 6.72
C ALA A 160 27.23 19.43 7.03
N ALA A 161 28.08 18.86 7.88
CA ALA A 161 29.38 19.43 8.22
C ALA A 161 30.35 19.57 7.04
N ARG A 162 30.21 18.75 5.98
CA ARG A 162 31.09 18.78 4.80
C ARG A 162 30.76 19.91 3.82
N GLY A 163 29.56 20.48 3.87
CA GLY A 163 29.11 21.58 2.99
C GLY A 163 28.88 21.18 1.52
N THR A 164 29.23 19.96 1.10
CA THR A 164 29.02 19.44 -0.26
C THR A 164 27.53 19.22 -0.55
N ALA A 165 27.13 19.35 -1.81
CA ALA A 165 25.77 19.06 -2.24
C ALA A 165 25.33 17.63 -1.84
N PRO A 166 24.29 17.46 -1.01
CA PRO A 166 23.89 16.17 -0.45
C PRO A 166 23.54 15.08 -1.47
N LEU A 167 22.88 15.44 -2.58
CA LEU A 167 22.59 14.48 -3.65
C LEU A 167 23.89 13.93 -4.26
N VAL A 168 24.93 14.76 -4.39
CA VAL A 168 26.24 14.31 -4.89
C VAL A 168 26.87 13.34 -3.90
N HIS A 169 26.83 13.64 -2.60
CA HIS A 169 27.29 12.71 -1.57
C HIS A 169 26.56 11.38 -1.65
N TYR A 170 25.24 11.40 -1.77
CA TYR A 170 24.42 10.20 -1.91
C TYR A 170 24.84 9.34 -3.12
N LEU A 171 25.01 9.97 -4.29
CA LEU A 171 25.36 9.27 -5.53
C LEU A 171 26.77 8.67 -5.49
N VAL A 172 27.72 9.35 -4.83
CA VAL A 172 29.12 8.89 -4.77
C VAL A 172 29.33 7.83 -3.69
N SER A 173 28.74 7.99 -2.51
CA SER A 173 28.96 7.11 -1.36
C SER A 173 27.69 6.74 -0.60
N GLY A 174 26.80 7.69 -0.32
CA GLY A 174 25.67 7.48 0.59
C GLY A 174 24.73 6.33 0.20
N GLY A 175 24.40 6.16 -1.08
CA GLY A 175 23.55 5.05 -1.53
C GLY A 175 24.20 3.67 -1.36
N ARG A 176 25.53 3.61 -1.32
CA ARG A 176 26.31 2.36 -1.10
C ARG A 176 26.49 2.06 0.38
N GLU A 177 26.53 3.10 1.19
CA GLU A 177 26.45 3.03 2.65
C GLU A 177 25.04 2.60 3.12
N GLY A 178 24.06 2.50 2.21
CA GLY A 178 22.69 2.15 2.54
C GLY A 178 21.89 3.29 3.16
N ARG A 179 22.38 4.54 3.05
CA ARG A 179 21.66 5.73 3.52
C ARG A 179 20.37 5.90 2.72
N ALA A 180 19.31 6.37 3.38
CA ALA A 180 18.06 6.71 2.73
C ALA A 180 18.17 8.10 2.09
N PRO A 181 17.63 8.33 0.87
CA PRO A 181 17.64 9.65 0.23
C PRO A 181 16.52 10.58 0.70
N SER A 182 15.48 10.03 1.34
CA SER A 182 14.37 10.75 1.97
C SER A 182 13.69 9.86 3.00
N ALA A 183 12.81 10.43 3.84
CA ALA A 183 11.93 9.66 4.73
C ALA A 183 11.01 8.69 3.95
N LEU A 184 10.72 9.01 2.69
CA LEU A 184 9.76 8.30 1.83
C LEU A 184 10.45 7.30 0.90
N PHE A 185 11.71 6.99 1.14
CA PHE A 185 12.44 6.00 0.36
C PHE A 185 13.29 5.15 1.28
N GLU A 186 12.87 3.90 1.49
CA GLU A 186 13.61 2.95 2.31
C GLU A 186 14.48 2.04 1.43
N PRO A 187 15.81 2.24 1.37
CA PRO A 187 16.66 1.47 0.47
C PRO A 187 16.68 -0.03 0.79
N ALA A 188 16.60 -0.38 2.08
CA ALA A 188 16.64 -1.77 2.52
C ALA A 188 15.36 -2.53 2.13
N TRP A 189 14.20 -1.90 2.32
CA TRP A 189 12.92 -2.44 1.90
C TRP A 189 12.84 -2.53 0.37
N TYR A 190 13.15 -1.43 -0.34
CA TYR A 190 13.16 -1.41 -1.80
C TYR A 190 14.09 -2.47 -2.40
N ALA A 191 15.27 -2.65 -1.79
CA ALA A 191 16.22 -3.66 -2.23
C ALA A 191 15.71 -5.10 -2.05
N ARG A 192 14.90 -5.36 -1.01
CA ARG A 192 14.24 -6.67 -0.81
C ARG A 192 13.15 -6.90 -1.85
N GLU A 193 12.32 -5.90 -2.10
CA GLU A 193 11.22 -5.99 -3.07
C GLU A 193 11.72 -6.20 -4.50
N HIS A 194 12.79 -5.50 -4.88
CA HIS A 194 13.36 -5.53 -6.23
C HIS A 194 14.67 -6.32 -6.31
N ALA A 195 14.89 -7.26 -5.39
CA ALA A 195 16.15 -7.99 -5.24
C ALA A 195 16.64 -8.64 -6.55
N VAL A 196 15.72 -9.29 -7.28
CA VAL A 196 16.03 -9.98 -8.55
C VAL A 196 16.51 -8.99 -9.62
N ALA A 197 15.80 -7.86 -9.77
CA ALA A 197 16.12 -6.84 -10.78
C ALA A 197 17.41 -6.07 -10.43
N LEU A 198 17.61 -5.78 -9.15
CA LEU A 198 18.84 -5.17 -8.64
C LEU A 198 20.05 -6.09 -8.79
N ALA A 199 19.87 -7.39 -8.54
CA ALA A 199 20.93 -8.38 -8.77
C ALA A 199 21.35 -8.40 -10.25
N ALA A 200 20.42 -8.25 -11.20
CA ALA A 200 20.72 -8.23 -12.63
C ALA A 200 21.44 -6.95 -13.10
N THR A 201 21.06 -5.78 -12.58
CA THR A 201 21.50 -4.47 -13.09
C THR A 201 22.61 -3.81 -12.26
N SER A 202 22.79 -4.23 -11.00
CA SER A 202 23.78 -3.74 -10.03
C SER A 202 23.75 -2.23 -9.74
N VAL A 203 22.67 -1.53 -10.11
CA VAL A 203 22.48 -0.10 -9.79
C VAL A 203 22.06 0.08 -8.34
N THR A 204 22.21 1.29 -7.78
CA THR A 204 21.70 1.58 -6.44
C THR A 204 20.15 1.54 -6.42
N PRO A 205 19.51 1.33 -5.26
CA PRO A 205 18.05 1.32 -5.15
C PRO A 205 17.38 2.56 -5.76
N LEU A 206 17.92 3.76 -5.49
CA LEU A 206 17.37 5.00 -6.04
C LEU A 206 17.55 5.10 -7.57
N GLU A 207 18.72 4.72 -8.09
CA GLU A 207 18.93 4.69 -9.55
C GLU A 207 18.01 3.67 -10.24
N HIS A 208 17.77 2.52 -9.60
CA HIS A 208 16.82 1.54 -10.08
C HIS A 208 15.41 2.10 -10.10
N TYR A 209 14.97 2.73 -9.01
CA TYR A 209 13.67 3.39 -8.91
C TYR A 209 13.47 4.42 -10.01
N VAL A 210 14.45 5.28 -10.25
CA VAL A 210 14.39 6.29 -11.32
C VAL A 210 14.32 5.64 -12.70
N ARG A 211 15.12 4.61 -12.96
CA ARG A 211 15.20 3.99 -14.31
C ARG A 211 14.01 3.10 -14.65
N THR A 212 13.46 2.41 -13.66
CA THR A 212 12.34 1.47 -13.84
C THR A 212 10.99 2.10 -13.49
N GLY A 213 10.97 3.07 -12.58
CA GLY A 213 9.76 3.76 -12.10
C GLY A 213 9.09 4.66 -13.13
N ALA A 214 9.73 4.93 -14.27
CA ALA A 214 9.07 5.57 -15.43
C ALA A 214 7.88 4.76 -15.97
N GLY A 215 7.77 3.46 -15.61
CA GLY A 215 6.64 2.58 -15.92
C GLY A 215 5.68 2.29 -14.76
N GLY A 216 5.81 2.95 -13.60
CA GLY A 216 4.81 2.90 -12.51
C GLY A 216 4.81 1.68 -11.58
N GLN A 217 5.84 0.82 -11.57
CA GLN A 217 5.77 -0.48 -10.85
C GLN A 217 6.68 -0.65 -9.61
N GLY A 218 7.11 0.43 -8.96
CA GLY A 218 7.82 0.31 -7.69
C GLY A 218 7.39 1.40 -6.74
N ALA A 219 6.64 1.05 -5.69
CA ALA A 219 6.43 1.98 -4.58
C ALA A 219 7.82 2.31 -3.96
N PRO A 220 8.13 3.58 -3.66
CA PRO A 220 9.38 3.93 -2.99
C PRO A 220 9.36 3.57 -1.49
N HIS A 221 8.15 3.45 -0.93
CA HIS A 221 7.87 3.13 0.47
C HIS A 221 6.52 2.40 0.57
N PRO A 222 6.29 1.51 1.55
CA PRO A 222 4.96 0.93 1.81
C PRO A 222 3.83 1.94 1.96
N LEU A 223 4.14 3.15 2.44
CA LEU A 223 3.20 4.26 2.63
C LEU A 223 3.12 5.21 1.43
N PHE A 224 3.61 4.82 0.27
CA PHE A 224 3.52 5.62 -0.95
C PHE A 224 3.00 4.77 -2.11
N ASP A 225 1.69 4.87 -2.35
CA ASP A 225 1.04 4.21 -3.48
C ASP A 225 1.08 5.15 -4.69
N VAL A 226 1.95 4.80 -5.64
CA VAL A 226 2.13 5.56 -6.89
C VAL A 226 0.84 5.62 -7.70
N GLY A 227 0.06 4.54 -7.76
CA GLY A 227 -1.18 4.50 -8.52
C GLY A 227 -2.25 5.39 -7.91
N HIS A 228 -2.43 5.30 -6.59
CA HIS A 228 -3.35 6.15 -5.83
C HIS A 228 -2.99 7.63 -5.96
N TYR A 229 -1.71 7.95 -5.84
CA TYR A 229 -1.23 9.33 -5.93
C TYR A 229 -1.45 9.92 -7.35
N LEU A 230 -1.08 9.17 -8.39
CA LEU A 230 -1.22 9.62 -9.78
C LEU A 230 -2.69 9.73 -10.22
N ALA A 231 -3.61 8.97 -9.61
CA ALA A 231 -5.03 9.08 -9.88
C ALA A 231 -5.64 10.42 -9.43
N GLN A 232 -4.99 11.12 -8.48
CA GLN A 232 -5.41 12.43 -7.98
C GLN A 232 -4.68 13.59 -8.65
N SER A 233 -3.44 13.37 -9.12
CA SER A 233 -2.62 14.43 -9.70
C SER A 233 -2.97 14.70 -11.16
N ALA A 234 -2.70 15.93 -11.62
CA ALA A 234 -2.60 16.20 -13.05
C ALA A 234 -1.51 15.30 -13.68
N PRO A 235 -1.57 15.02 -14.99
CA PRO A 235 -0.50 14.29 -15.67
C PRO A 235 0.86 14.93 -15.42
N LEU A 236 1.81 14.13 -14.92
CA LEU A 236 3.15 14.60 -14.63
C LEU A 236 3.87 15.02 -15.91
N ALA A 237 4.81 15.96 -15.79
CA ALA A 237 5.67 16.35 -16.90
C ALA A 237 6.47 15.14 -17.41
N ALA A 238 6.78 15.13 -18.71
CA ALA A 238 7.53 14.05 -19.33
C ALA A 238 8.89 13.84 -18.62
N GLY A 239 9.07 12.66 -18.04
CA GLY A 239 10.29 12.27 -17.32
C GLY A 239 10.29 12.60 -15.82
N ASP A 240 9.23 13.19 -15.27
CA ASP A 240 9.06 13.34 -13.81
C ASP A 240 8.51 12.05 -13.17
N ASP A 241 8.62 11.94 -11.84
CA ASP A 241 8.12 10.80 -11.08
C ASP A 241 7.27 11.22 -9.88
N ALA A 242 6.39 10.30 -9.44
CA ALA A 242 5.40 10.57 -8.41
C ALA A 242 6.02 11.03 -7.09
N LEU A 243 7.14 10.42 -6.67
CA LEU A 243 7.82 10.80 -5.43
C LEU A 243 8.45 12.19 -5.53
N SER A 244 9.14 12.49 -6.65
CA SER A 244 9.72 13.81 -6.90
C SER A 244 8.66 14.90 -6.93
N HIS A 245 7.54 14.66 -7.64
CA HIS A 245 6.39 15.56 -7.66
C HIS A 245 5.79 15.75 -6.26
N TYR A 246 5.62 14.67 -5.49
CA TYR A 246 5.11 14.76 -4.13
C TYR A 246 5.97 15.64 -3.25
N LEU A 247 7.28 15.36 -3.16
CA LEU A 247 8.22 16.11 -2.31
C LEU A 247 8.29 17.60 -2.68
N ARG A 248 8.14 17.93 -3.98
CA ARG A 248 8.24 19.31 -4.47
C ARG A 248 6.95 20.12 -4.27
N GLU A 249 5.80 19.55 -4.62
CA GLU A 249 4.56 20.32 -4.71
C GLU A 249 3.30 19.55 -4.32
N GLY A 250 3.24 18.23 -4.57
CA GLY A 250 2.01 17.47 -4.36
C GLY A 250 1.51 17.45 -2.92
N TRP A 251 2.42 17.42 -1.95
CA TRP A 251 2.05 17.49 -0.53
C TRP A 251 1.39 18.84 -0.18
N ALA A 252 1.83 19.93 -0.80
CA ALA A 252 1.31 21.28 -0.55
C ALA A 252 -0.08 21.46 -1.17
N LEU A 253 -0.34 20.78 -2.29
CA LEU A 253 -1.66 20.69 -2.93
C LEU A 253 -2.65 19.80 -2.15
N GLY A 254 -2.21 19.12 -1.10
CA GLY A 254 -3.04 18.23 -0.29
C GLY A 254 -3.32 16.88 -0.94
N LEU A 255 -2.53 16.48 -1.95
CA LEU A 255 -2.66 15.18 -2.60
C LEU A 255 -2.27 14.06 -1.63
N SER A 256 -3.09 13.00 -1.57
CA SER A 256 -2.81 11.86 -0.70
C SER A 256 -1.79 10.91 -1.32
N PRO A 257 -0.67 10.60 -0.64
CA PRO A 257 0.32 9.64 -1.10
C PRO A 257 -0.14 8.18 -0.94
N HIS A 258 -1.16 7.91 -0.12
CA HIS A 258 -1.63 6.55 0.17
C HIS A 258 -3.07 6.58 0.74
N PRO A 259 -3.96 5.62 0.43
CA PRO A 259 -5.33 5.62 0.95
C PRO A 259 -5.44 5.69 2.49
N LEU A 260 -4.49 5.07 3.20
CA LEU A 260 -4.39 5.12 4.67
C LEU A 260 -3.62 6.32 5.25
N PHE A 261 -3.34 7.33 4.44
CA PHE A 261 -2.74 8.57 4.93
C PHE A 261 -3.55 9.74 4.37
N ASP A 262 -4.31 10.42 5.23
CA ASP A 262 -5.06 11.62 4.86
C ASP A 262 -4.28 12.88 5.28
N PRO A 263 -3.68 13.64 4.34
CA PRO A 263 -2.96 14.85 4.68
C PRO A 263 -3.82 15.91 5.35
N ALA A 264 -5.10 16.04 4.98
CA ALA A 264 -6.00 17.02 5.55
C ALA A 264 -6.37 16.67 6.99
N TRP A 265 -6.62 15.38 7.28
CA TRP A 265 -6.82 14.89 8.64
C TRP A 265 -5.58 15.09 9.51
N TYR A 266 -4.41 14.70 8.99
CA TYR A 266 -3.17 14.76 9.73
C TYR A 266 -2.78 16.22 10.06
N ARG A 267 -2.94 17.16 9.12
CA ARG A 267 -2.65 18.59 9.32
C ARG A 267 -3.58 19.29 10.30
N ARG A 268 -4.73 18.69 10.68
CA ARG A 268 -5.57 19.22 11.77
C ARG A 268 -4.95 18.99 13.14
N GLN A 269 -4.12 17.95 13.26
CA GLN A 269 -3.47 17.60 14.52
C GLN A 269 -2.13 18.33 14.69
N VAL A 270 -1.43 18.63 13.60
CA VAL A 270 -0.11 19.28 13.63
C VAL A 270 0.10 20.25 12.47
N GLN A 271 0.73 21.40 12.76
CA GLN A 271 1.22 22.31 11.73
C GLN A 271 2.67 21.95 11.39
N THR A 272 2.91 21.54 10.14
CA THR A 272 4.23 21.16 9.65
C THR A 272 4.61 21.96 8.41
N THR A 273 5.90 22.29 8.28
CA THR A 273 6.49 22.98 7.11
C THR A 273 7.15 22.01 6.13
N GLU A 274 7.20 20.72 6.46
CA GLU A 274 7.71 19.64 5.60
C GLU A 274 6.54 18.78 5.07
N PRO A 275 6.79 17.86 4.11
CA PRO A 275 5.74 16.97 3.62
C PRO A 275 5.08 16.19 4.79
N PRO A 276 3.74 16.16 4.92
CA PRO A 276 3.05 15.57 6.07
C PRO A 276 3.41 14.10 6.33
N LEU A 277 3.52 13.29 5.27
CA LEU A 277 3.94 11.90 5.40
C LEU A 277 5.40 11.76 5.88
N SER A 278 6.29 12.67 5.47
CA SER A 278 7.66 12.71 6.00
C SER A 278 7.64 13.01 7.49
N HIS A 279 6.90 14.05 7.92
CA HIS A 279 6.73 14.39 9.34
C HIS A 279 6.15 13.23 10.14
N TYR A 280 5.16 12.51 9.58
CA TYR A 280 4.58 11.33 10.22
C TYR A 280 5.63 10.27 10.50
N LEU A 281 6.41 9.86 9.50
CA LEU A 281 7.44 8.82 9.62
C LEU A 281 8.60 9.20 10.54
N THR A 282 8.95 10.48 10.63
CA THR A 282 10.06 10.97 11.46
C THR A 282 9.62 11.24 12.90
N THR A 283 8.47 11.86 13.11
CA THR A 283 8.07 12.42 14.40
C THR A 283 6.65 12.01 14.79
N GLY A 284 5.68 12.23 13.91
CA GLY A 284 4.26 12.22 14.28
C GLY A 284 3.73 10.89 14.82
N TRP A 285 4.18 9.75 14.28
CA TRP A 285 3.74 8.46 14.82
C TRP A 285 4.20 8.23 16.26
N ARG A 286 5.38 8.76 16.64
CA ARG A 286 5.92 8.67 18.01
C ARG A 286 5.17 9.58 18.98
N GLU A 287 4.60 10.66 18.46
CA GLU A 287 3.72 11.57 19.21
C GLU A 287 2.28 11.06 19.29
N GLY A 288 1.98 9.90 18.69
CA GLY A 288 0.64 9.31 18.66
C GLY A 288 -0.32 10.01 17.70
N LEU A 289 0.18 10.78 16.74
CA LEU A 289 -0.65 11.43 15.72
C LEU A 289 -1.21 10.39 14.76
N SER A 290 -2.52 10.45 14.50
CA SER A 290 -3.19 9.48 13.64
C SER A 290 -3.10 9.89 12.16
N PRO A 291 -2.57 9.03 11.27
CA PRO A 291 -2.42 9.36 9.84
C PRO A 291 -3.76 9.37 9.09
N HIS A 292 -4.80 8.71 9.61
CA HIS A 292 -6.10 8.58 8.98
C HIS A 292 -7.20 8.37 10.04
N PRO A 293 -8.46 8.82 9.83
CA PRO A 293 -9.55 8.63 10.79
C PRO A 293 -9.84 7.17 11.18
N LEU A 294 -9.59 6.23 10.27
CA LEU A 294 -9.79 4.79 10.48
C LEU A 294 -8.54 4.04 10.95
N PHE A 295 -7.41 4.73 11.14
CA PHE A 295 -6.19 4.15 11.66
C PHE A 295 -5.70 4.95 12.88
N ASP A 296 -5.76 4.34 14.05
CA ASP A 296 -5.28 4.94 15.29
C ASP A 296 -3.99 4.21 15.70
N GLY A 297 -2.85 4.86 15.47
CA GLY A 297 -1.54 4.27 15.76
C GLY A 297 -1.33 3.99 17.25
N ARG A 298 -1.88 4.83 18.14
CA ARG A 298 -1.74 4.63 19.58
C ARG A 298 -2.55 3.44 20.02
N TRP A 299 -3.83 3.39 19.65
CA TRP A 299 -4.70 2.26 19.96
C TRP A 299 -4.14 0.96 19.36
N TYR A 300 -3.63 1.00 18.12
CA TYR A 300 -3.03 -0.16 17.48
C TYR A 300 -1.82 -0.69 18.27
N LEU A 301 -0.93 0.16 18.75
CA LEU A 301 0.21 -0.25 19.57
C LEU A 301 -0.23 -0.77 20.95
N GLU A 302 -1.28 -0.20 21.54
CA GLU A 302 -1.86 -0.69 22.80
C GLU A 302 -2.45 -2.11 22.64
N GLN A 303 -3.09 -2.40 21.50
CA GLN A 303 -3.62 -3.74 21.20
C GLN A 303 -2.55 -4.74 20.76
N ASN A 304 -1.37 -4.27 20.34
CA ASN A 304 -0.28 -5.11 19.83
C ASN A 304 1.05 -4.77 20.53
N PRO A 305 1.23 -5.15 21.81
CA PRO A 305 2.39 -4.80 22.61
C PRO A 305 3.73 -5.26 22.04
N GLU A 306 3.74 -6.35 21.25
CA GLU A 306 4.92 -6.85 20.56
C GLU A 306 5.40 -5.88 19.46
N VAL A 307 4.46 -5.20 18.81
CA VAL A 307 4.78 -4.17 17.81
C VAL A 307 5.35 -2.94 18.51
N ALA A 308 4.74 -2.54 19.62
CA ALA A 308 5.25 -1.44 20.45
C ALA A 308 6.68 -1.73 20.96
N ALA A 309 6.95 -2.96 21.40
CA ALA A 309 8.28 -3.37 21.85
C ALA A 309 9.31 -3.41 20.70
N SER A 310 8.89 -3.70 19.47
CA SER A 310 9.77 -3.72 18.29
C SER A 310 10.23 -2.32 17.85
N GLY A 311 9.51 -1.26 18.24
CA GLY A 311 9.78 0.12 17.83
C GLY A 311 9.51 0.39 16.34
N VAL A 312 8.83 -0.53 15.64
CA VAL A 312 8.43 -0.37 14.23
C VAL A 312 7.23 0.58 14.15
N GLU A 313 7.23 1.44 13.12
CA GLU A 313 6.13 2.36 12.86
C GLU A 313 4.80 1.59 12.61
N PRO A 314 3.71 1.93 13.31
CA PRO A 314 2.50 1.10 13.37
C PRO A 314 1.77 0.93 12.04
N LEU A 315 1.68 1.97 11.20
CA LEU A 315 1.00 1.90 9.91
C LEU A 315 1.77 1.04 8.91
N THR A 316 3.09 1.16 8.88
CA THR A 316 3.99 0.32 8.09
C THR A 316 3.87 -1.14 8.52
N HIS A 317 3.86 -1.42 9.83
CA HIS A 317 3.60 -2.76 10.35
C HIS A 317 2.22 -3.29 9.93
N PHE A 318 1.18 -2.47 10.07
CA PHE A 318 -0.18 -2.85 9.69
C PHE A 318 -0.30 -3.21 8.20
N LEU A 319 0.31 -2.43 7.30
CA LEU A 319 0.31 -2.73 5.87
C LEU A 319 1.16 -3.95 5.51
N ALA A 320 2.30 -4.12 6.19
CA ALA A 320 3.24 -5.21 5.92
C ALA A 320 2.78 -6.56 6.47
N GLU A 321 2.02 -6.57 7.56
CA GLU A 321 1.69 -7.80 8.28
C GLU A 321 0.32 -7.72 8.95
N GLY A 322 0.10 -6.70 9.78
CA GLY A 322 -1.03 -6.67 10.71
C GLY A 322 -2.41 -6.80 10.05
N GLY A 323 -2.66 -6.07 8.98
CA GLY A 323 -3.94 -6.13 8.28
C GLY A 323 -4.18 -7.48 7.59
N ARG A 324 -3.13 -8.14 7.09
CA ARG A 324 -3.25 -9.48 6.48
C ARG A 324 -3.55 -10.56 7.54
N LEU A 325 -3.11 -10.33 8.77
CA LEU A 325 -3.46 -11.16 9.93
C LEU A 325 -4.85 -10.82 10.50
N GLY A 326 -5.63 -9.95 9.85
CA GLY A 326 -6.97 -9.57 10.31
C GLY A 326 -6.97 -8.74 11.59
N ARG A 327 -5.86 -8.07 11.92
CA ARG A 327 -5.81 -7.18 13.09
C ARG A 327 -6.60 -5.92 12.81
N SER A 328 -7.39 -5.47 13.77
CA SER A 328 -8.10 -4.19 13.65
C SER A 328 -7.10 -3.02 13.78
N PRO A 329 -7.23 -1.95 12.95
CA PRO A 329 -6.36 -0.78 12.96
C PRO A 329 -6.85 0.37 13.87
N SER A 330 -8.10 0.32 14.31
CA SER A 330 -8.72 1.32 15.18
C SER A 330 -9.95 0.73 15.88
N PRO A 331 -10.52 1.41 16.90
CA PRO A 331 -11.80 1.03 17.50
C PRO A 331 -12.99 1.06 16.53
N TRP A 332 -12.81 1.70 15.36
CA TRP A 332 -13.87 1.96 14.41
C TRP A 332 -13.98 0.90 13.32
N PHE A 333 -12.87 0.23 12.99
CA PHE A 333 -12.83 -0.77 11.93
C PHE A 333 -12.57 -2.16 12.50
N ASP A 334 -13.55 -3.05 12.34
CA ASP A 334 -13.42 -4.46 12.69
C ASP A 334 -12.97 -5.26 11.47
N ALA A 335 -11.68 -5.61 11.44
CA ALA A 335 -11.09 -6.32 10.31
C ALA A 335 -11.66 -7.75 10.16
N ALA A 336 -11.95 -8.45 11.26
CA ALA A 336 -12.49 -9.81 11.21
C ALA A 336 -13.91 -9.82 10.64
N HIS A 337 -14.75 -8.91 11.11
CA HIS A 337 -16.10 -8.74 10.57
C HIS A 337 -16.08 -8.34 9.09
N TYR A 338 -15.19 -7.43 8.70
CA TYR A 338 -15.06 -7.03 7.30
C TYR A 338 -14.67 -8.21 6.40
N ILE A 339 -13.68 -9.00 6.81
CA ILE A 339 -13.23 -10.18 6.06
C ILE A 339 -14.39 -11.19 5.90
N GLU A 340 -15.14 -11.45 6.96
CA GLU A 340 -16.31 -12.33 6.93
C GLU A 340 -17.40 -11.81 5.99
N ALA A 341 -17.76 -10.52 6.11
CA ALA A 341 -18.79 -9.90 5.28
C ALA A 341 -18.39 -9.80 3.80
N ARG A 342 -17.10 -9.60 3.51
CA ARG A 342 -16.58 -9.49 2.14
C ARG A 342 -16.45 -10.85 1.45
N GLY A 343 -16.19 -11.92 2.22
CA GLY A 343 -16.13 -13.31 1.75
C GLY A 343 -15.17 -13.49 0.56
N ASP A 344 -15.61 -14.25 -0.45
CA ASP A 344 -14.86 -14.51 -1.69
C ASP A 344 -14.51 -13.24 -2.49
N GLY A 345 -15.14 -12.09 -2.17
CA GLY A 345 -14.83 -10.80 -2.78
C GLY A 345 -13.50 -10.18 -2.31
N LEU A 346 -12.93 -10.66 -1.20
CA LEU A 346 -11.62 -10.23 -0.70
C LEU A 346 -10.56 -11.25 -1.15
N ALA A 347 -9.65 -10.82 -2.02
CA ALA A 347 -8.57 -11.71 -2.44
C ALA A 347 -7.64 -12.06 -1.26
N PRO A 348 -7.12 -13.30 -1.18
CA PRO A 348 -6.24 -13.71 -0.08
C PRO A 348 -5.02 -12.80 0.05
N GLY A 349 -4.74 -12.35 1.28
CA GLY A 349 -3.57 -11.51 1.59
C GLY A 349 -3.72 -10.02 1.25
N VAL A 350 -4.87 -9.58 0.74
CA VAL A 350 -5.18 -8.15 0.60
C VAL A 350 -5.44 -7.54 1.99
N ASN A 351 -4.92 -6.33 2.23
CA ASN A 351 -5.19 -5.62 3.48
C ASN A 351 -6.67 -5.20 3.52
N PRO A 352 -7.45 -5.60 4.54
CA PRO A 352 -8.90 -5.40 4.59
C PRO A 352 -9.29 -3.92 4.64
N LEU A 353 -8.52 -3.07 5.34
CA LEU A 353 -8.82 -1.64 5.39
C LEU A 353 -8.49 -0.94 4.07
N VAL A 354 -7.45 -1.39 3.36
CA VAL A 354 -7.13 -0.87 2.01
C VAL A 354 -8.24 -1.24 1.03
N ASP A 355 -8.70 -2.50 1.02
CA ASP A 355 -9.83 -2.95 0.20
C ASP A 355 -11.11 -2.17 0.53
N TYR A 356 -11.40 -1.97 1.82
CA TYR A 356 -12.53 -1.17 2.29
C TYR A 356 -12.54 0.22 1.66
N LEU A 357 -11.42 0.94 1.75
CA LEU A 357 -11.28 2.30 1.22
C LEU A 357 -11.25 2.37 -0.31
N GLN A 358 -10.78 1.32 -0.98
CA GLN A 358 -10.70 1.25 -2.45
C GLN A 358 -11.99 0.75 -3.12
N GLY A 359 -13.09 0.66 -2.35
CA GLY A 359 -14.43 0.45 -2.86
C GLY A 359 -15.13 -0.77 -2.30
N GLY A 360 -14.43 -1.62 -1.54
CA GLY A 360 -15.03 -2.77 -0.85
C GLY A 360 -16.10 -2.35 0.17
N ALA A 361 -16.01 -1.14 0.73
CA ALA A 361 -17.05 -0.54 1.57
C ALA A 361 -18.44 -0.52 0.91
N TRP A 362 -18.51 -0.39 -0.41
CA TRP A 362 -19.76 -0.30 -1.16
C TRP A 362 -20.38 -1.66 -1.50
N ALA A 363 -19.65 -2.74 -1.23
CA ALA A 363 -20.06 -4.10 -1.54
C ALA A 363 -20.54 -4.89 -0.32
N ILE A 364 -20.60 -4.26 0.85
CA ILE A 364 -21.08 -4.85 2.11
C ILE A 364 -22.20 -4.01 2.71
N ALA A 365 -23.10 -4.67 3.47
CA ALA A 365 -24.22 -3.99 4.11
C ALA A 365 -23.80 -3.24 5.39
N GLU A 366 -22.94 -3.84 6.21
CA GLU A 366 -22.48 -3.28 7.48
C GLU A 366 -20.95 -3.27 7.53
N ALA A 367 -20.36 -2.09 7.75
CA ALA A 367 -18.90 -1.95 7.84
C ALA A 367 -18.32 -2.43 9.18
N ARG A 368 -19.18 -2.49 10.20
CA ARG A 368 -18.91 -3.03 11.54
C ARG A 368 -20.26 -3.49 12.13
N PRO A 369 -20.28 -4.41 13.09
CA PRO A 369 -21.51 -4.84 13.72
C PRO A 369 -22.33 -3.66 14.24
N GLY A 370 -23.56 -3.53 13.76
CA GLY A 370 -24.51 -2.51 14.21
C GLY A 370 -24.31 -1.11 13.63
N PHE A 371 -23.44 -0.92 12.62
CA PHE A 371 -23.34 0.34 11.89
C PHE A 371 -24.18 0.29 10.60
N PRO A 372 -25.33 1.00 10.55
CA PRO A 372 -26.28 0.88 9.44
C PRO A 372 -25.84 1.73 8.24
N THR A 373 -24.89 1.21 7.45
CA THR A 373 -24.30 1.89 6.27
C THR A 373 -25.38 2.44 5.33
N ALA A 374 -26.39 1.63 5.00
CA ALA A 374 -27.47 2.03 4.08
C ALA A 374 -28.32 3.19 4.63
N ALA A 375 -28.66 3.17 5.92
CA ALA A 375 -29.43 4.25 6.54
C ALA A 375 -28.61 5.54 6.64
N TYR A 376 -27.29 5.42 6.83
CA TYR A 376 -26.39 6.56 6.87
C TYR A 376 -26.25 7.22 5.48
N LEU A 377 -26.08 6.42 4.43
CA LEU A 377 -26.02 6.90 3.05
C LEU A 377 -27.34 7.52 2.59
N ALA A 378 -28.49 7.00 3.03
CA ALA A 378 -29.78 7.61 2.75
C ALA A 378 -29.89 9.04 3.34
N LYS A 379 -29.27 9.28 4.50
CA LYS A 379 -29.20 10.61 5.13
C LYS A 379 -28.16 11.52 4.48
N GLN A 380 -27.06 10.94 3.98
CA GLN A 380 -25.96 11.69 3.35
C GLN A 380 -25.55 11.07 2.00
N PRO A 381 -26.35 11.26 0.93
CA PRO A 381 -26.06 10.66 -0.37
C PRO A 381 -24.84 11.26 -1.07
N GLY A 382 -24.37 12.44 -0.64
CA GLY A 382 -23.18 13.10 -1.18
C GLY A 382 -21.87 12.35 -0.93
N LEU A 383 -21.79 11.56 0.14
CA LEU A 383 -20.55 10.87 0.56
C LEU A 383 -19.99 9.96 -0.53
N ALA A 384 -20.86 9.24 -1.25
CA ALA A 384 -20.45 8.36 -2.34
C ALA A 384 -19.84 9.15 -3.53
N ARG A 385 -20.30 10.38 -3.77
CA ARG A 385 -19.73 11.26 -4.81
C ARG A 385 -18.39 11.83 -4.40
N ASP A 386 -18.24 12.12 -3.11
CA ASP A 386 -17.01 12.68 -2.54
C ASP A 386 -15.94 11.61 -2.27
N GLY A 387 -16.27 10.32 -2.50
CA GLY A 387 -15.35 9.20 -2.28
C GLY A 387 -15.07 8.91 -0.81
N VAL A 388 -15.86 9.46 0.11
CA VAL A 388 -15.69 9.26 1.56
C VAL A 388 -16.60 8.13 2.00
N THR A 389 -16.04 7.13 2.68
CA THR A 389 -16.85 6.01 3.17
C THR A 389 -17.71 6.45 4.37
N PRO A 390 -18.90 5.86 4.58
CA PRO A 390 -19.75 6.19 5.72
C PRO A 390 -19.04 6.08 7.08
N LEU A 391 -18.24 5.03 7.26
CA LEU A 391 -17.50 4.80 8.50
C LEU A 391 -16.39 5.83 8.69
N GLU A 392 -15.69 6.20 7.61
CA GLU A 392 -14.66 7.24 7.64
C GLU A 392 -15.27 8.60 7.97
N TYR A 393 -16.38 8.98 7.33
CA TYR A 393 -17.07 10.22 7.65
C TYR A 393 -17.49 10.26 9.13
N TRP A 394 -18.04 9.15 9.63
CA TRP A 394 -18.43 9.05 11.03
C TRP A 394 -17.23 9.15 11.99
N ALA A 395 -16.12 8.46 11.68
CA ALA A 395 -14.88 8.55 12.46
C ALA A 395 -14.31 9.98 12.48
N ARG A 396 -14.43 10.74 11.39
CA ARG A 396 -13.99 12.14 11.30
C ARG A 396 -14.74 13.09 12.23
N GLN A 397 -15.99 12.76 12.61
CA GLN A 397 -16.81 13.63 13.47
C GLN A 397 -16.46 13.50 14.95
N GLY A 398 -15.62 12.53 15.33
CA GLY A 398 -15.41 12.16 16.72
C GLY A 398 -16.67 11.49 17.24
N ALA A 399 -16.68 10.16 17.24
CA ALA A 399 -17.75 9.39 17.86
C ALA A 399 -18.02 9.91 19.31
N PRO A 400 -19.29 9.86 19.76
CA PRO A 400 -19.79 10.59 20.93
C PRO A 400 -19.05 10.34 22.24
#